data_AF-A0A6L8VMI0-F1
#
_entry.id   AF-A0A6L8VMI0-F1
#
_cell.length_a   1.000
_cell.length_b   1.000
_cell.length_c   1.000
_cell.angle_alpha   90.00
_cell.angle_beta   90.00
_cell.angle_gamma   90.00
#
_symmetry.space_group_name_H-M   'P 1'
#
loop_
_entity.id
_entity.type
_entity.pdbx_description
1 polymer ?
#
loop_
_entity_poly.entity_id
_entity_poly.type
_entity_poly.pdbx_seq_one_letter_code
_entity_poly.pdbx_strand_id
1 'polypeptide(L)'
;MYDQPGVSPAKELWQEVLLRAVEDALFGPRHVQKRATKIILCKEARDYLTQSSRDLSMVCNLAGLDMQAVIDRMRVMIAKAPAPEELASERRRNRAA
;
A
#
# COMPACT_ATOMS: atom_id res chain seq x y z
N MET A 1 -15.19 -27.33 13.65
CA MET A 1 -14.69 -25.95 13.61
C MET A 1 -14.83 -25.51 12.17
N TYR A 2 -15.91 -24.80 11.85
CA TYR A 2 -16.41 -24.66 10.48
C TYR A 2 -15.48 -23.82 9.62
N ASP A 3 -14.87 -24.45 8.62
CA ASP A 3 -14.33 -23.79 7.43
C ASP A 3 -15.54 -23.24 6.66
N GLN A 4 -15.76 -21.93 6.71
CA GLN A 4 -16.82 -21.27 5.94
C GLN A 4 -16.38 -21.24 4.48
N PRO A 5 -17.19 -21.75 3.52
CA PRO A 5 -16.81 -21.79 2.12
C PRO A 5 -16.84 -20.38 1.56
N GLY A 6 -15.68 -19.72 1.53
CA GLY A 6 -15.53 -18.40 0.93
C GLY A 6 -14.49 -17.49 1.57
N VAL A 7 -14.09 -17.77 2.81
CA VAL A 7 -13.14 -16.92 3.55
C VAL A 7 -11.90 -17.73 3.88
N SER A 8 -10.77 -17.37 3.27
CA SER A 8 -9.46 -17.87 3.69
C SER A 8 -8.83 -16.80 4.59
N PRO A 9 -8.71 -17.01 5.91
CA PRO A 9 -8.10 -16.04 6.81
C PRO A 9 -6.67 -15.68 6.41
N ALA A 10 -5.95 -16.62 5.77
CA ALA A 10 -4.64 -16.37 5.21
C ALA A 10 -4.69 -15.37 4.04
N LYS A 11 -5.64 -15.54 3.12
CA LYS A 11 -5.84 -14.61 2.00
C LYS A 11 -6.17 -13.21 2.49
N GLU A 12 -7.07 -13.09 3.48
CA GLU A 12 -7.42 -11.79 4.09
C GLU A 12 -6.20 -11.11 4.70
N LEU A 13 -5.37 -11.85 5.44
CA LEU A 13 -4.13 -11.32 6.00
C LEU A 13 -3.21 -10.74 4.91
N TRP A 14 -3.05 -11.44 3.78
CA TRP A 14 -2.23 -10.95 2.67
C TRP A 14 -2.84 -9.75 1.95
N GLN A 15 -4.18 -9.66 1.90
CA GLN A 15 -4.86 -8.47 1.41
C GLN A 15 -4.62 -7.27 2.33
N GLU A 16 -4.64 -7.46 3.65
CA GLU A 16 -4.32 -6.39 4.61
C GLU A 16 -2.87 -5.92 4.49
N VAL A 17 -1.92 -6.84 4.25
CA VAL A 17 -0.51 -6.49 3.97
C VAL A 17 -0.41 -5.59 2.74
N LEU A 18 -1.09 -5.93 1.64
CA LEU A 18 -1.12 -5.08 0.44
C LEU A 18 -1.81 -3.75 0.71
N LEU A 19 -2.96 -3.77 1.39
CA LEU A 19 -3.69 -2.55 1.72
C LEU A 19 -2.81 -1.58 2.51
N ARG A 20 -2.02 -2.08 3.46
CA ARG A 20 -1.10 -1.25 4.23
C ARG A 20 -0.01 -0.60 3.37
N ALA A 21 0.54 -1.34 2.41
CA ALA A 21 1.50 -0.78 1.46
C ALA A 21 0.84 0.28 0.56
N VAL A 22 -0.40 0.04 0.13
CA VAL A 22 -1.19 1.00 -0.66
C VAL A 22 -1.44 2.29 0.14
N GLU A 23 -1.79 2.19 1.41
CA GLU A 23 -1.96 3.34 2.29
C GLU A 23 -0.67 4.16 2.43
N ASP A 24 0.47 3.49 2.62
CA ASP A 24 1.76 4.15 2.75
C ASP A 24 2.19 4.84 1.43
N ALA A 25 1.85 4.27 0.27
CA ALA A 25 2.14 4.86 -1.03
C ALA A 25 1.25 6.08 -1.37
N LEU A 26 -0.03 6.05 -0.99
CA LEU A 26 -1.02 7.07 -1.36
C LEU A 26 -1.17 8.19 -0.33
N PHE A 27 -1.06 7.86 0.96
CA PHE A 27 -1.33 8.79 2.06
C PHE A 27 -0.10 9.04 2.92
N GLY A 28 0.99 8.29 2.69
CA GLY A 28 2.20 8.35 3.50
C GLY A 28 2.07 7.57 4.82
N PRO A 29 3.19 7.10 5.39
CA PRO A 29 3.18 6.27 6.60
C PRO A 29 2.77 7.07 7.84
N ARG A 30 1.58 6.76 8.36
CA ARG A 30 0.93 7.50 9.46
C ARG A 30 1.65 7.37 10.80
N HIS A 31 2.27 6.23 11.05
CA HIS A 31 2.91 5.87 12.32
C HIS A 31 4.35 6.41 12.45
N VAL A 32 4.92 6.94 11.37
CA VAL A 32 6.30 7.43 11.33
C VAL A 32 6.32 8.92 11.66
N GLN A 33 7.10 9.35 12.66
CA GLN A 33 7.10 10.76 13.08
C GLN A 33 8.11 11.61 12.33
N LYS A 34 9.25 11.04 11.93
CA LYS A 34 10.34 11.75 11.26
C LYS A 34 9.98 11.99 9.79
N ARG A 35 9.97 13.27 9.37
CA ARG A 35 9.64 13.69 8.00
C ARG A 35 10.48 12.96 6.95
N ALA A 36 11.81 12.94 7.13
CA ALA A 36 12.71 12.29 6.17
C ALA A 36 12.38 10.80 6.01
N THR A 37 12.15 10.10 7.12
CA THR A 37 11.76 8.68 7.11
C THR A 37 10.40 8.46 6.44
N LYS A 38 9.42 9.37 6.63
CA LYS A 38 8.13 9.29 5.92
C LYS A 38 8.30 9.35 4.41
N ILE A 39 9.12 10.28 3.93
CA ILE A 39 9.37 10.48 2.49
C ILE A 39 9.98 9.21 1.89
N ILE A 40 11.00 8.65 2.57
CA ILE A 40 11.70 7.45 2.11
C ILE A 40 10.73 6.27 2.03
N LEU A 41 10.02 5.96 3.13
CA LEU A 41 9.09 4.84 3.18
C LEU A 41 7.91 4.99 2.19
N CYS A 42 7.43 6.21 1.97
CA CYS A 42 6.42 6.47 0.94
C CYS A 42 6.96 6.17 -0.48
N LYS A 43 8.21 6.56 -0.78
CA LYS A 43 8.87 6.24 -2.05
C LYS A 43 9.06 4.73 -2.21
N GLU A 44 9.56 4.06 -1.18
CA GLU A 44 9.74 2.60 -1.18
C GLU A 44 8.40 1.87 -1.41
N ALA A 45 7.32 2.32 -0.76
CA ALA A 45 5.99 1.75 -0.98
C ALA A 45 5.48 1.96 -2.42
N ARG A 46 5.74 3.14 -3.01
CA ARG A 46 5.40 3.42 -4.42
C ARG A 46 6.20 2.53 -5.37
N ASP A 47 7.50 2.39 -5.14
CA ASP A 47 8.37 1.56 -5.96
C ASP A 47 7.95 0.09 -5.87
N TYR A 48 7.71 -0.41 -4.64
CA TYR A 48 7.24 -1.77 -4.38
C TYR A 48 5.93 -2.09 -5.13
N LEU A 49 5.00 -1.14 -5.21
CA LEU A 49 3.69 -1.33 -5.85
C LEU A 49 3.66 -1.00 -7.35
N THR A 50 4.75 -0.53 -7.94
CA THR A 50 4.79 -0.14 -9.37
C THR A 50 5.85 -0.87 -10.19
N GLN A 51 6.70 -1.64 -9.53
CA GLN A 51 7.74 -2.47 -10.14
C GLN A 51 7.44 -3.95 -9.92
N SER A 52 7.58 -4.75 -10.97
CA SER A 52 7.48 -6.20 -10.86
C SER A 52 8.64 -6.73 -10.01
N SER A 53 8.31 -7.48 -8.95
CA SER A 53 9.31 -8.14 -8.10
C SER A 53 8.82 -9.53 -7.69
N ARG A 54 9.76 -10.40 -7.29
CA ARG A 54 9.44 -11.74 -6.77
C ARG A 54 8.52 -11.65 -5.55
N ASP A 55 8.81 -10.71 -4.66
CA ASP A 55 8.07 -10.54 -3.41
C ASP A 55 6.66 -10.04 -3.67
N LEU A 56 6.49 -9.05 -4.56
CA LEU A 56 5.16 -8.57 -4.94
C LEU A 56 4.35 -9.69 -5.61
N SER A 57 4.98 -10.47 -6.51
CA SER A 57 4.31 -11.61 -7.15
C SER A 57 3.83 -12.63 -6.13
N MET A 58 4.64 -12.96 -5.12
CA MET A 58 4.27 -13.88 -4.05
C MET A 58 3.11 -13.33 -3.22
N VAL A 59 3.19 -12.07 -2.78
CA VAL A 59 2.16 -11.43 -1.98
C VAL A 59 0.83 -11.33 -2.73
N CYS A 60 0.85 -10.90 -4.00
CA CYS A 60 -0.35 -10.85 -4.84
C CYS A 60 -0.97 -12.23 -5.03
N ASN A 61 -0.16 -13.27 -5.29
CA ASN A 61 -0.66 -14.64 -5.41
C ASN A 61 -1.35 -15.13 -4.12
N LEU A 62 -0.75 -14.88 -2.96
CA LEU A 62 -1.31 -15.26 -1.66
C LEU A 62 -2.57 -14.45 -1.30
N ALA A 63 -2.65 -13.20 -1.75
CA ALA A 63 -3.84 -12.35 -1.65
C ALA A 63 -4.92 -12.70 -2.70
N GLY A 64 -4.65 -13.62 -3.63
CA GLY A 64 -5.53 -13.98 -4.75
C GLY A 64 -5.79 -12.82 -5.70
N LEU A 65 -4.76 -12.04 -6.00
CA LEU A 65 -4.76 -10.89 -6.90
C LEU A 65 -3.74 -11.08 -8.03
N ASP A 66 -4.06 -10.50 -9.19
CA ASP A 66 -3.10 -10.43 -10.31
C ASP A 66 -2.10 -9.28 -10.09
N MET A 67 -0.80 -9.59 -10.15
CA MET A 67 0.26 -8.61 -9.90
C MET A 67 0.23 -7.47 -10.92
N GLN A 68 -0.01 -7.78 -12.21
CA GLN A 68 0.04 -6.77 -13.26
C GLN A 68 -1.12 -5.78 -13.13
N ALA A 69 -2.31 -6.27 -12.82
CA ALA A 69 -3.49 -5.45 -12.53
C ALA A 69 -3.26 -4.53 -11.31
N VAL A 70 -2.59 -5.02 -10.26
CA VAL A 70 -2.19 -4.19 -9.10
C VAL A 70 -1.23 -3.09 -9.54
N ILE A 71 -0.17 -3.41 -10.28
CA ILE A 71 0.82 -2.44 -10.76
C ILE A 71 0.16 -1.36 -11.61
N ASP A 72 -0.67 -1.75 -12.58
CA ASP A 72 -1.35 -0.82 -13.49
C ASP A 72 -2.28 0.12 -12.73
N ARG A 73 -3.05 -0.44 -11.78
CA ARG A 73 -3.92 0.36 -10.91
C ARG A 73 -3.12 1.34 -10.05
N MET A 74 -2.02 0.88 -9.46
CA MET A 74 -1.21 1.68 -8.55
C MET A 74 -0.49 2.81 -9.27
N ARG A 75 0.00 2.59 -10.49
CA ARG A 75 0.56 3.67 -11.34
C ARG A 75 -0.44 4.79 -11.57
N VAL A 76 -1.69 4.45 -11.90
CA VAL A 76 -2.76 5.44 -12.11
C VAL A 76 -3.10 6.20 -10.82
N MET A 77 -3.15 5.50 -9.69
CA MET A 77 -3.49 6.12 -8.40
C MET A 77 -2.35 7.02 -7.90
N ILE A 78 -1.09 6.57 -8.00
CA ILE A 78 0.10 7.33 -7.59
C ILE A 78 0.27 8.58 -8.45
N ALA A 79 0.00 8.52 -9.76
CA ALA A 79 0.05 9.68 -10.63
C ALA A 79 -0.95 10.79 -10.23
N LYS A 80 -2.03 10.44 -9.51
CA LYS A 80 -3.02 11.38 -8.98
C LYS A 80 -2.77 11.77 -7.52
N ALA A 81 -1.82 11.11 -6.84
CA ALA A 81 -1.51 11.35 -5.45
C ALA A 81 -0.52 12.52 -5.29
N PRO A 82 -0.57 13.26 -4.17
CA PRO A 82 0.42 14.30 -3.85
C PRO A 82 1.86 13.75 -3.84
N ALA A 83 2.85 14.63 -3.95
CA ALA A 83 4.25 14.20 -3.85
C ALA A 83 4.57 13.65 -2.45
N PRO A 84 5.52 12.70 -2.29
CA PRO A 84 5.90 12.18 -0.97
C PRO A 84 6.30 13.26 0.03
N GLU A 85 6.93 14.33 -0.44
CA GLU A 85 7.31 15.52 0.33
C GLU A 85 6.08 16.27 0.87
N GLU A 86 4.99 16.33 0.10
CA GLU A 86 3.73 16.95 0.52
C GLU A 86 3.03 16.09 1.57
N LEU A 87 2.92 14.77 1.32
CA LEU A 87 2.34 13.80 2.26
C LEU A 87 3.08 13.78 3.61
N ALA A 88 4.41 13.97 3.60
CA ALA A 88 5.20 14.06 4.82
C ALA A 88 5.01 15.38 5.58
N SER A 89 4.52 16.43 4.91
CA SER A 89 4.19 17.75 5.49
C SER A 89 2.83 17.78 6.15
N GLU A 90 1.90 16.95 5.70
CA GLU A 90 0.52 16.88 6.19
C GLU A 90 0.44 16.16 7.55
N ARG A 91 1.11 16.73 8.55
CA ARG A 91 0.65 16.55 9.93
C ARG A 91 -0.61 17.39 10.08
N ARG A 92 -1.77 16.72 10.28
CA ARG A 92 -2.91 17.23 11.07
C ARG A 92 -4.03 18.00 10.33
N ARG A 93 -4.40 17.69 9.07
CA ARG A 93 -5.55 18.35 8.42
C ARG A 93 -6.86 17.54 8.36
N ASN A 94 -6.83 16.22 8.37
CA ASN A 94 -8.05 15.40 8.19
C ASN A 94 -8.67 14.86 9.50
N ARG A 95 -8.74 15.67 10.56
CA ARG A 95 -9.56 15.37 11.74
C ARG A 95 -10.40 16.57 12.20
N ALA A 96 -10.94 17.30 11.21
CA ALA A 96 -11.94 18.34 11.37
C ALA A 96 -12.71 18.55 10.05
N ALA A 97 -13.33 17.47 9.55
CA ALA A 97 -14.39 17.50 8.55
C ALA A 97 -15.24 16.24 8.74
#